data_AF-A0A6J4YE91-F1
#
_entry.id   AF-A0A6J4YE91-F1
#
_cell.length_a   1.000
_cell.length_b   1.000
_cell.length_c   1.000
_cell.angle_alpha   90.00
_cell.angle_beta   90.00
_cell.angle_gamma   90.00
#
_symmetry.space_group_name_H-M   'P 1'
#
loop_
_entity.id
_entity.type
_entity.pdbx_description
1 polymer ?
#
loop_
_entity_poly.entity_id
_entity_poly.type
_entity_poly.pdbx_seq_one_letter_code
_entity_poly.pdbx_strand_id
1 'polypeptide(L)'
;MSIKKDHRRIINDWVERNLTRETATGNLTKAFEVDGIIEQLSESIQAGRNPIVTGDSGIGKTSVIHELIRRIEFGHTLTELKGKEVLQLSLRRRASALRHPDNQMRPEMQKLVAALLEPECNIIPYFRDLHLAYTFDLEPQLQLLSFQMDVPILAEGERTTIQSMLEDTPELSQLFITINIDEPSLETALRILTLWSAEKKQSHQLNFSPDSLEEALYLSHRFLARDRLPRKALDLLTHAGSLAEDGRIITGAKVIERFCNHHRVPKLLIDPAIPLELQKLENQFRSFRCPLFAPDD
;
A
#
# COMPACT_ATOMS: atom_id res chain seq x y z
N MET A 1 -25.09 -28.26 6.78
CA MET A 1 -24.35 -27.94 5.53
C MET A 1 -24.89 -26.72 4.77
N SER A 2 -26.18 -26.36 4.87
CA SER A 2 -26.75 -25.20 4.14
C SER A 2 -26.29 -23.83 4.69
N ILE A 3 -26.36 -23.63 6.01
CA ILE A 3 -26.04 -22.34 6.68
C ILE A 3 -24.55 -21.99 6.56
N LYS A 4 -23.64 -22.96 6.77
CA LYS A 4 -22.18 -22.75 6.62
C LYS A 4 -21.77 -22.31 5.21
N LYS A 5 -22.44 -22.83 4.18
CA LYS A 5 -22.22 -22.38 2.79
C LYS A 5 -22.68 -20.93 2.59
N ASP A 6 -23.72 -20.52 3.30
CA ASP A 6 -24.26 -19.17 3.21
C ASP A 6 -23.35 -18.15 3.90
N HIS A 7 -22.82 -18.45 5.09
CA HIS A 7 -21.87 -17.57 5.79
C HIS A 7 -20.56 -17.39 5.02
N ARG A 8 -20.00 -18.48 4.46
CA ARG A 8 -18.80 -18.37 3.63
C ARG A 8 -19.06 -17.56 2.35
N ARG A 9 -20.26 -17.68 1.76
CA ARG A 9 -20.67 -16.87 0.63
C ARG A 9 -20.74 -15.39 1.02
N ILE A 10 -21.37 -15.06 2.15
CA ILE A 10 -21.44 -13.70 2.68
C ILE A 10 -20.04 -13.13 2.87
N ILE A 11 -19.09 -13.87 3.44
CA ILE A 11 -17.72 -13.38 3.62
C ILE A 11 -17.04 -13.13 2.26
N ASN A 12 -17.15 -14.05 1.30
CA ASN A 12 -16.54 -13.92 -0.03
C ASN A 12 -17.03 -12.69 -0.83
N ASP A 13 -18.23 -12.21 -0.54
CA ASP A 13 -18.76 -10.97 -1.10
C ASP A 13 -17.95 -9.71 -0.69
N TRP A 14 -17.07 -9.82 0.31
CA TRP A 14 -16.17 -8.75 0.78
C TRP A 14 -14.69 -9.00 0.48
N VAL A 15 -14.30 -10.27 0.33
CA VAL A 15 -12.91 -10.69 0.12
C VAL A 15 -12.36 -10.19 -1.23
N GLU A 16 -11.27 -9.43 -1.18
CA GLU A 16 -10.44 -9.14 -2.35
C GLU A 16 -9.36 -10.23 -2.53
N ARG A 17 -8.71 -10.62 -1.43
CA ARG A 17 -7.53 -11.49 -1.45
C ARG A 17 -7.50 -12.41 -0.23
N ASN A 18 -6.90 -13.58 -0.43
CA ASN A 18 -6.64 -14.54 0.65
C ASN A 18 -5.14 -14.54 0.92
N LEU A 19 -4.73 -13.84 1.98
CA LEU A 19 -3.33 -13.54 2.24
C LEU A 19 -2.57 -14.75 2.81
N THR A 20 -3.25 -15.62 3.55
CA THR A 20 -2.70 -16.93 3.96
C THR A 20 -2.36 -17.79 2.74
N ARG A 21 -3.29 -17.89 1.78
CA ARG A 21 -3.06 -18.65 0.54
C ARG A 21 -1.93 -18.04 -0.29
N GLU A 22 -1.90 -16.72 -0.45
CA GLU A 22 -0.84 -16.04 -1.18
C GLU A 22 0.53 -16.18 -0.52
N THR A 23 0.58 -16.25 0.81
CA THR A 23 1.81 -16.55 1.56
C THR A 23 2.29 -17.97 1.26
N ALA A 24 1.39 -18.95 1.33
CA ALA A 24 1.70 -20.35 1.05
C ALA A 24 2.20 -20.58 -0.38
N THR A 25 1.71 -19.81 -1.36
CA THR A 25 2.18 -19.88 -2.76
C THR A 25 3.42 -19.02 -3.03
N GLY A 26 3.95 -18.31 -2.02
CA GLY A 26 5.11 -17.42 -2.19
C GLY A 26 4.82 -16.13 -2.98
N ASN A 27 3.54 -15.80 -3.21
CA ASN A 27 3.12 -14.62 -3.97
C ASN A 27 3.04 -13.36 -3.10
N LEU A 28 2.91 -13.52 -1.78
CA LEU A 28 2.89 -12.38 -0.88
C LEU A 28 4.30 -11.80 -0.70
N THR A 29 4.53 -10.61 -1.26
CA THR A 29 5.83 -9.93 -1.26
C THR A 29 6.31 -9.61 0.16
N LYS A 30 7.61 -9.75 0.40
CA LYS A 30 8.27 -9.34 1.64
C LYS A 30 8.32 -7.81 1.75
N ALA A 31 8.22 -7.29 2.98
CA ALA A 31 8.54 -5.88 3.26
C ALA A 31 9.93 -5.74 3.92
N PHE A 32 10.58 -4.61 3.67
CA PHE A 32 11.94 -4.32 4.15
C PHE A 32 11.93 -3.10 5.06
N GLU A 33 12.85 -3.07 6.04
CA GLU A 33 12.97 -1.96 7.01
C GLU A 33 11.69 -1.73 7.85
N VAL A 34 10.96 -2.80 8.18
CA VAL A 34 9.67 -2.72 8.92
C VAL A 34 9.71 -3.41 10.29
N ASP A 35 10.86 -3.91 10.74
CA ASP A 35 10.96 -4.74 11.95
C ASP A 35 10.36 -4.07 13.19
N GLY A 36 10.68 -2.81 13.45
CA GLY A 36 10.12 -2.08 14.60
C GLY A 36 8.60 -1.88 14.51
N ILE A 37 8.05 -1.71 13.31
CA ILE A 37 6.59 -1.57 13.13
C ILE A 37 5.91 -2.91 13.36
N ILE A 38 6.52 -4.01 12.91
CA ILE A 38 6.01 -5.36 13.15
C ILE A 38 6.03 -5.73 14.63
N GLU A 39 7.06 -5.30 15.36
CA GLU A 39 7.14 -5.45 16.81
C GLU A 39 5.99 -4.71 17.50
N GLN A 40 5.78 -3.43 17.18
CA GLN A 40 4.63 -2.64 17.69
C GLN A 40 3.27 -3.29 17.37
N LEU A 41 3.10 -3.81 16.15
CA LEU A 41 1.89 -4.54 15.76
C LEU A 41 1.69 -5.80 16.60
N SER A 42 2.77 -6.56 16.83
CA SER A 42 2.74 -7.79 17.62
C SER A 42 2.40 -7.50 19.08
N GLU A 43 3.05 -6.51 19.69
CA GLU A 43 2.78 -6.06 21.06
C GLU A 43 1.32 -5.58 21.23
N SER A 44 0.81 -4.81 20.26
CA SER A 44 -0.59 -4.38 20.24
C SER A 44 -1.55 -5.57 20.28
N ILE A 45 -1.33 -6.56 19.42
CA ILE A 45 -2.19 -7.75 19.32
C ILE A 45 -2.12 -8.55 20.62
N GLN A 46 -0.93 -8.72 21.19
CA GLN A 46 -0.74 -9.41 22.48
C GLN A 46 -1.42 -8.69 23.65
N ALA A 47 -1.52 -7.36 23.59
CA ALA A 47 -2.28 -6.56 24.55
C ALA A 47 -3.81 -6.65 24.36
N GLY A 48 -4.29 -7.49 23.43
CA GLY A 48 -5.72 -7.65 23.13
C GLY A 48 -6.33 -6.48 22.36
N ARG A 49 -5.50 -5.69 21.67
CA ARG A 49 -5.93 -4.50 20.91
C ARG A 49 -5.92 -4.80 19.41
N ASN A 50 -6.84 -4.18 18.68
CA ASN A 50 -6.96 -4.32 17.24
C ASN A 50 -6.11 -3.24 16.54
N PRO A 51 -5.03 -3.60 15.81
CA PRO A 51 -4.16 -2.59 15.21
C PRO A 51 -4.76 -1.97 13.94
N ILE A 52 -4.69 -0.64 13.84
CA ILE A 52 -4.97 0.12 12.61
C ILE A 52 -3.69 0.81 12.15
N VAL A 53 -3.16 0.41 10.99
CA VAL A 53 -2.02 1.05 10.35
C VAL A 53 -2.46 2.31 9.60
N THR A 54 -1.90 3.47 9.96
CA THR A 54 -2.34 4.77 9.44
C THR A 54 -1.19 5.55 8.81
N GLY A 55 -1.51 6.35 7.79
CA GLY A 55 -0.56 7.22 7.11
C GLY A 55 -0.93 7.48 5.65
N ASP A 56 -0.07 8.18 4.92
CA ASP A 56 -0.32 8.61 3.54
C ASP A 56 -0.34 7.43 2.55
N SER A 57 -0.91 7.65 1.36
CA SER A 57 -0.89 6.67 0.28
C SER A 57 0.52 6.48 -0.27
N GLY A 58 0.97 5.24 -0.45
CA GLY A 58 2.27 4.92 -1.05
C GLY A 58 3.44 4.71 -0.07
N ILE A 59 3.23 4.92 1.23
CA ILE A 59 4.28 4.71 2.25
C ILE A 59 4.55 3.24 2.61
N GLY A 60 3.70 2.32 2.18
CA GLY A 60 3.87 0.87 2.43
C GLY A 60 3.03 0.28 3.56
N LYS A 61 1.92 0.92 3.97
CA LYS A 61 0.98 0.38 4.97
C LYS A 61 0.58 -1.08 4.72
N THR A 62 0.15 -1.38 3.49
CA THR A 62 -0.27 -2.73 3.09
C THR A 62 0.89 -3.72 3.15
N SER A 63 2.10 -3.28 2.81
CA SER A 63 3.31 -4.11 2.85
C SER A 63 3.66 -4.52 4.29
N VAL A 64 3.46 -3.63 5.27
CA VAL A 64 3.65 -3.96 6.69
C VAL A 64 2.68 -5.05 7.12
N ILE A 65 1.38 -4.92 6.81
CA ILE A 65 0.39 -5.95 7.15
C ILE A 65 0.74 -7.29 6.47
N HIS A 66 1.13 -7.26 5.20
CA HIS A 66 1.56 -8.46 4.49
C HIS A 66 2.76 -9.13 5.17
N GLU A 67 3.76 -8.36 5.60
CA GLU A 67 4.93 -8.89 6.28
C GLU A 67 4.57 -9.48 7.66
N LEU A 68 3.65 -8.87 8.40
CA LEU A 68 3.13 -9.43 9.65
C LEU A 68 2.53 -10.82 9.39
N ILE A 69 1.67 -10.94 8.37
CA ILE A 69 1.02 -12.20 8.00
C ILE A 69 2.05 -13.25 7.60
N ARG A 70 3.06 -12.88 6.79
CA ARG A 70 4.16 -13.79 6.46
C ARG A 70 4.83 -14.31 7.73
N ARG A 71 5.17 -13.44 8.68
CA ARG A 71 5.84 -13.84 9.93
C ARG A 71 4.97 -14.72 10.82
N ILE A 72 3.66 -14.50 10.84
CA ILE A 72 2.70 -15.39 11.52
C ILE A 72 2.74 -16.79 10.89
N GLU A 73 2.63 -16.90 9.58
CA GLU A 73 2.61 -18.18 8.85
C GLU A 73 3.91 -18.96 9.01
N PHE A 74 5.07 -18.28 8.94
CA PHE A 74 6.37 -18.90 9.18
C PHE A 74 6.67 -19.17 10.67
N GLY A 75 5.82 -18.70 11.59
CA GLY A 75 6.00 -18.89 13.03
C GLY A 75 7.10 -18.05 13.65
N HIS A 76 7.40 -16.88 13.07
CA HIS A 76 8.36 -15.92 13.59
C HIS A 76 7.78 -14.95 14.63
N THR A 77 6.45 -14.72 14.62
CA THR A 77 5.72 -13.92 15.62
C THR A 77 4.29 -14.46 15.76
N LEU A 78 3.59 -14.08 16.84
CA LEU A 78 2.17 -14.37 17.10
C LEU A 78 1.78 -15.82 16.73
N THR A 79 2.54 -16.78 17.27
CA THR A 79 2.40 -18.21 16.94
C THR A 79 1.01 -18.79 17.21
N GLU A 80 0.26 -18.18 18.12
CA GLU A 80 -1.14 -18.46 18.45
C GLU A 80 -2.11 -18.18 17.29
N LEU A 81 -1.72 -17.30 16.36
CA LEU A 81 -2.50 -16.98 15.16
C LEU A 81 -2.14 -17.86 13.96
N LYS A 82 -1.11 -18.71 14.09
CA LYS A 82 -0.64 -19.57 13.00
C LYS A 82 -1.74 -20.56 12.56
N GLY A 83 -1.93 -20.68 11.25
CA GLY A 83 -2.94 -21.57 10.66
C GLY A 83 -4.36 -20.99 10.64
N LYS A 84 -4.57 -19.77 11.14
CA LYS A 84 -5.81 -19.01 10.91
C LYS A 84 -5.76 -18.40 9.51
N GLU A 85 -6.92 -18.31 8.85
CA GLU A 85 -7.00 -17.78 7.50
C GLU A 85 -7.11 -16.25 7.52
N VAL A 86 -6.13 -15.53 6.98
CA VAL A 86 -6.17 -14.07 6.90
C VAL A 86 -6.82 -13.63 5.58
N LEU A 87 -7.98 -12.97 5.68
CA LEU A 87 -8.75 -12.50 4.53
C LEU A 87 -8.72 -10.98 4.43
N GLN A 88 -8.27 -10.46 3.29
CA GLN A 88 -8.35 -9.04 2.97
C GLN A 88 -9.76 -8.69 2.51
N LEU A 89 -10.47 -7.93 3.33
CA LEU A 89 -11.81 -7.42 3.10
C LEU A 89 -11.74 -5.97 2.62
N SER A 90 -12.65 -5.58 1.72
CA SER A 90 -12.77 -4.19 1.26
C SER A 90 -14.21 -3.69 1.38
N LEU A 91 -14.36 -2.60 2.13
CA LEU A 91 -15.61 -1.83 2.22
C LEU A 91 -15.95 -1.22 0.87
N ARG A 92 -14.94 -0.73 0.13
CA ARG A 92 -15.11 -0.16 -1.22
C ARG A 92 -15.64 -1.20 -2.20
N ARG A 93 -15.08 -2.42 -2.20
CA ARG A 93 -15.53 -3.51 -3.07
C ARG A 93 -16.98 -3.89 -2.76
N ARG A 94 -17.36 -3.93 -1.48
CA ARG A 94 -18.76 -4.22 -1.15
C ARG A 94 -19.68 -3.10 -1.60
N ALA A 95 -19.33 -1.86 -1.28
CA ALA A 95 -20.13 -0.69 -1.64
C ALA A 95 -20.38 -0.62 -3.16
N SER A 96 -19.38 -0.91 -3.99
CA SER A 96 -19.54 -0.87 -5.45
C SER A 96 -20.47 -1.94 -6.02
N ALA A 97 -20.73 -3.02 -5.28
CA ALA A 97 -21.68 -4.07 -5.68
C ALA A 97 -23.14 -3.74 -5.30
N LEU A 98 -23.37 -2.74 -4.45
CA LEU A 98 -24.70 -2.37 -3.96
C LEU A 98 -25.33 -1.28 -4.83
N ARG A 99 -26.66 -1.35 -4.99
CA ARG A 99 -27.41 -0.32 -5.74
C ARG A 99 -27.55 0.99 -4.97
N HIS A 100 -27.69 0.91 -3.65
CA HIS A 100 -27.81 2.08 -2.77
C HIS A 100 -26.87 1.89 -1.58
N PRO A 101 -25.56 2.15 -1.74
CA PRO A 101 -24.54 1.87 -0.73
C PRO A 101 -24.85 2.55 0.61
N ASP A 102 -25.25 3.82 0.58
CA ASP A 102 -25.50 4.64 1.78
C ASP A 102 -26.50 4.00 2.76
N ASN A 103 -27.49 3.28 2.23
CA ASN A 103 -28.53 2.63 3.04
C ASN A 103 -28.31 1.13 3.23
N GLN A 104 -27.50 0.50 2.37
CA GLN A 104 -27.32 -0.96 2.35
C GLN A 104 -26.02 -1.40 3.02
N MET A 105 -25.03 -0.53 3.21
CA MET A 105 -23.76 -0.91 3.81
C MET A 105 -23.91 -1.43 5.24
N ARG A 106 -24.72 -0.78 6.09
CA ARG A 106 -24.99 -1.23 7.46
C ARG A 106 -25.60 -2.64 7.55
N PRO A 107 -26.74 -2.94 6.90
CA PRO A 107 -27.31 -4.29 6.98
C PRO A 107 -26.40 -5.34 6.35
N GLU A 108 -25.61 -5.00 5.34
CA GLU A 108 -24.61 -5.91 4.78
C GLU A 108 -23.45 -6.16 5.75
N MET A 109 -22.93 -5.12 6.41
CA MET A 109 -21.89 -5.25 7.44
C MET A 109 -22.42 -6.09 8.61
N GLN A 110 -23.68 -5.94 9.00
CA GLN A 110 -24.30 -6.77 10.02
C GLN A 110 -24.27 -8.27 9.66
N LYS A 111 -24.54 -8.61 8.39
CA LYS A 111 -24.44 -9.99 7.90
C LYS A 111 -23.00 -10.50 7.93
N LEU A 112 -22.04 -9.66 7.55
CA LEU A 112 -20.61 -9.99 7.63
C LEU A 112 -20.20 -10.28 9.09
N VAL A 113 -20.58 -9.39 10.01
CA VAL A 113 -20.28 -9.54 11.44
C VAL A 113 -20.88 -10.84 11.98
N ALA A 114 -22.15 -11.13 11.69
CA ALA A 114 -22.77 -12.39 12.09
C ALA A 114 -22.01 -13.61 11.54
N ALA A 115 -21.61 -13.58 10.26
CA ALA A 115 -20.86 -14.67 9.65
C ALA A 115 -19.44 -14.85 10.22
N LEU A 116 -18.78 -13.75 10.61
CA LEU A 116 -17.42 -13.77 11.20
C LEU A 116 -17.42 -14.24 12.66
N LEU A 117 -18.51 -13.99 13.40
CA LEU A 117 -18.66 -14.34 14.82
C LEU A 117 -19.15 -15.78 15.05
N GLU A 118 -19.38 -16.55 13.99
CA GLU A 118 -19.71 -17.96 14.14
C GLU A 118 -18.57 -18.73 14.84
N PRO A 119 -18.87 -19.61 15.81
CA PRO A 119 -17.84 -20.30 16.61
C PRO A 119 -16.81 -21.09 15.81
N GLU A 120 -17.15 -21.53 14.60
CA GLU A 120 -16.27 -22.33 13.75
C GLU A 120 -15.54 -21.48 12.69
N CYS A 121 -15.73 -20.16 12.72
CA CYS A 121 -15.05 -19.23 11.84
C CYS A 121 -13.58 -19.09 12.27
N ASN A 122 -12.67 -19.56 11.43
CA ASN A 122 -11.22 -19.49 11.68
C ASN A 122 -10.55 -18.43 10.79
N ILE A 123 -11.10 -17.21 10.79
CA ILE A 123 -10.68 -16.12 9.90
C ILE A 123 -10.18 -14.94 10.72
N ILE A 124 -9.04 -14.39 10.34
CA ILE A 124 -8.56 -13.08 10.79
C ILE A 124 -8.97 -12.06 9.73
N PRO A 125 -9.92 -11.14 10.01
CA PRO A 125 -10.33 -10.13 9.05
C PRO A 125 -9.28 -9.01 8.97
N TYR A 126 -8.91 -8.65 7.75
CA TYR A 126 -8.07 -7.51 7.45
C TYR A 126 -8.82 -6.49 6.59
N PHE A 127 -9.12 -5.31 7.11
CA PHE A 127 -9.79 -4.23 6.37
C PHE A 127 -8.78 -3.28 5.73
N ARG A 128 -8.70 -3.29 4.39
CA ARG A 128 -7.76 -2.43 3.62
C ARG A 128 -8.14 -0.94 3.61
N ASP A 129 -9.41 -0.65 3.88
CA ASP A 129 -10.01 0.66 3.68
C ASP A 129 -10.94 1.03 4.84
N LEU A 130 -10.50 0.76 6.08
CA LEU A 130 -11.33 0.92 7.29
C LEU A 130 -11.83 2.37 7.48
N HIS A 131 -11.12 3.37 6.96
CA HIS A 131 -11.58 4.76 6.97
C HIS A 131 -12.95 4.96 6.30
N LEU A 132 -13.38 4.08 5.39
CA LEU A 132 -14.72 4.10 4.80
C LEU A 132 -15.82 3.68 5.78
N ALA A 133 -15.47 3.03 6.90
CA ALA A 133 -16.44 2.70 7.94
C ALA A 133 -17.08 3.96 8.51
N TYR A 134 -16.28 5.00 8.73
CA TYR A 134 -16.76 6.33 9.15
C TYR A 134 -17.71 6.95 8.13
N THR A 135 -17.42 6.81 6.82
CA THR A 135 -18.27 7.34 5.74
C THR A 135 -19.63 6.64 5.67
N PHE A 136 -19.67 5.34 5.96
CA PHE A 136 -20.89 4.53 5.90
C PHE A 136 -21.56 4.34 7.27
N ASP A 137 -21.05 4.99 8.31
CA ASP A 137 -21.57 4.95 9.69
C ASP A 137 -21.73 3.49 10.18
N LEU A 138 -20.60 2.76 10.13
CA LEU A 138 -20.43 1.33 10.44
C LEU A 138 -19.76 1.06 11.80
N GLU A 139 -19.48 2.10 12.56
CA GLU A 139 -18.85 2.07 13.88
C GLU A 139 -19.55 1.12 14.84
N PRO A 140 -20.91 1.07 14.91
CA PRO A 140 -21.60 0.11 15.78
C PRO A 140 -21.31 -1.35 15.41
N GLN A 141 -21.22 -1.66 14.11
CA GLN A 141 -20.90 -3.01 13.64
C GLN A 141 -19.44 -3.36 13.93
N LEU A 142 -18.52 -2.41 13.76
CA LEU A 142 -17.11 -2.59 14.11
C LEU A 142 -16.93 -2.81 15.61
N GLN A 143 -17.64 -2.06 16.45
CA GLN A 143 -17.59 -2.23 17.91
C GLN A 143 -18.05 -3.63 18.32
N LEU A 144 -19.20 -4.08 17.80
CA LEU A 144 -19.72 -5.43 18.06
C LEU A 144 -18.71 -6.51 17.64
N LEU A 145 -18.18 -6.40 16.42
CA LEU A 145 -17.20 -7.34 15.89
C LEU A 145 -15.92 -7.40 16.73
N SER A 146 -15.40 -6.23 17.12
CA SER A 146 -14.14 -6.09 17.87
C SER A 146 -14.27 -6.56 19.32
N PHE A 147 -15.46 -6.44 19.91
CA PHE A 147 -15.71 -6.88 21.28
C PHE A 147 -15.93 -8.39 21.38
N GLN A 148 -16.47 -9.04 20.34
CA GLN A 148 -16.87 -10.45 20.37
C GLN A 148 -15.90 -11.41 19.70
N MET A 149 -14.97 -10.95 18.85
CA MET A 149 -13.99 -11.85 18.23
C MET A 149 -12.83 -12.17 19.15
N ASP A 150 -12.45 -13.46 19.16
CA ASP A 150 -11.27 -13.98 19.87
C ASP A 150 -9.95 -13.78 19.10
N VAL A 151 -10.02 -13.24 17.88
CA VAL A 151 -8.88 -12.99 16.99
C VAL A 151 -8.81 -11.51 16.65
N PRO A 152 -7.61 -10.96 16.42
CA PRO A 152 -7.48 -9.53 16.14
C PRO A 152 -8.11 -9.17 14.80
N ILE A 153 -8.66 -7.95 14.73
CA ILE A 153 -8.97 -7.28 13.49
C ILE A 153 -7.73 -6.50 13.06
N LEU A 154 -7.25 -6.77 11.85
CA LEU A 154 -6.21 -5.96 11.24
C LEU A 154 -6.88 -4.89 10.37
N ALA A 155 -6.33 -3.68 10.34
CA ALA A 155 -6.86 -2.64 9.48
C ALA A 155 -5.78 -1.66 9.00
N GLU A 156 -6.08 -0.99 7.89
CA GLU A 156 -5.36 0.22 7.48
C GLU A 156 -6.33 1.32 7.03
N GLY A 157 -5.87 2.58 7.11
CA GLY A 157 -6.70 3.72 6.74
C GLY A 157 -5.95 5.04 6.61
N GLU A 158 -6.69 6.07 6.18
CA GLU A 158 -6.22 7.45 6.17
C GLU A 158 -6.17 7.99 7.60
N ARG A 159 -5.04 8.61 7.97
CA ARG A 159 -4.74 9.03 9.35
C ARG A 159 -5.82 9.97 9.91
N THR A 160 -6.18 11.00 9.16
CA THR A 160 -7.16 12.03 9.57
C THR A 160 -8.53 11.42 9.82
N THR A 161 -9.05 10.62 8.88
CA THR A 161 -10.37 9.99 9.00
C THR A 161 -10.42 8.97 10.13
N ILE A 162 -9.38 8.14 10.29
CA ILE A 162 -9.33 7.18 11.40
C ILE A 162 -9.26 7.90 12.75
N GLN A 163 -8.50 9.00 12.83
CA GLN A 163 -8.43 9.80 14.04
C GLN A 163 -9.81 10.37 14.40
N SER A 164 -10.51 11.01 13.45
CA SER A 164 -11.87 11.52 13.70
C SER A 164 -12.85 10.42 14.09
N MET A 165 -12.80 9.26 13.43
CA MET A 165 -13.65 8.10 13.77
C MET A 165 -13.45 7.63 15.21
N LEU A 166 -12.20 7.58 15.70
CA LEU A 166 -11.89 7.15 17.06
C LEU A 166 -12.17 8.23 18.11
N GLU A 167 -12.07 9.51 17.75
CA GLU A 167 -12.44 10.65 18.61
C GLU A 167 -13.96 10.74 18.79
N ASP A 168 -14.72 10.53 17.71
CA ASP A 168 -16.19 10.57 17.73
C ASP A 168 -16.80 9.33 18.38
N THR A 169 -16.07 8.20 18.42
CA THR A 169 -16.53 6.92 19.01
C THR A 169 -15.57 6.39 20.08
N PRO A 170 -15.71 6.82 21.36
CA PRO A 170 -14.79 6.47 22.44
C PRO A 170 -14.66 4.96 22.68
N GLU A 171 -15.70 4.17 22.44
CA GLU A 171 -15.66 2.72 22.61
C GLU A 171 -14.70 2.04 21.61
N LEU A 172 -14.64 2.54 20.37
CA LEU A 172 -13.67 2.06 19.39
C LEU A 172 -12.24 2.42 19.79
N SER A 173 -12.02 3.57 20.43
CA SER A 173 -10.67 3.96 20.91
C SER A 173 -10.12 3.00 21.98
N GLN A 174 -10.99 2.31 22.72
CA GLN A 174 -10.62 1.28 23.70
C GLN A 174 -10.34 -0.09 23.08
N LEU A 175 -10.84 -0.35 21.87
CA LEU A 175 -10.68 -1.63 21.16
C LEU A 175 -9.59 -1.57 20.09
N PHE A 176 -9.37 -0.41 19.48
CA PHE A 176 -8.39 -0.20 18.43
C PHE A 176 -7.21 0.66 18.90
N ILE A 177 -6.05 0.40 18.33
CA ILE A 177 -4.84 1.23 18.50
C ILE A 177 -4.28 1.60 17.14
N THR A 178 -3.92 2.87 16.98
CA THR A 178 -3.33 3.38 15.74
C THR A 178 -1.82 3.23 15.76
N ILE A 179 -1.27 2.70 14.67
CA ILE A 179 0.17 2.63 14.43
C ILE A 179 0.46 3.48 13.20
N ASN A 180 1.03 4.65 13.46
CA ASN A 180 1.33 5.63 12.44
C ASN A 180 2.62 5.24 11.71
N ILE A 181 2.54 5.15 10.39
CA ILE A 181 3.69 5.02 9.50
C ILE A 181 3.89 6.36 8.80
N ASP A 182 5.13 6.79 8.74
CA ASP A 182 5.55 7.99 8.03
C ASP A 182 6.33 7.63 6.75
N GLU A 183 6.47 8.60 5.85
CA GLU A 183 7.31 8.43 4.67
C GLU A 183 8.76 8.15 5.09
N PRO A 184 9.41 7.08 4.57
CA PRO A 184 10.77 6.76 4.95
C PRO A 184 11.74 7.88 4.51
N SER A 185 12.81 8.05 5.28
CA SER A 185 13.93 8.91 4.88
C SER A 185 14.52 8.47 3.54
N LEU A 186 15.22 9.36 2.84
CA LEU A 186 15.90 9.01 1.58
C LEU A 186 16.87 7.84 1.77
N GLU A 187 17.59 7.81 2.89
CA GLU A 187 18.53 6.73 3.21
C GLU A 187 17.79 5.40 3.42
N THR A 188 16.73 5.40 4.23
CA THR A 188 15.90 4.22 4.46
C THR A 188 15.25 3.74 3.16
N ALA A 189 14.74 4.67 2.34
CA ALA A 189 14.15 4.35 1.04
C ALA A 189 15.18 3.69 0.12
N LEU A 190 16.42 4.21 0.05
CA LEU A 190 17.48 3.59 -0.75
C LEU A 190 17.81 2.17 -0.27
N ARG A 191 17.84 1.92 1.06
CA ARG A 191 17.99 0.57 1.61
C ARG A 191 16.85 -0.35 1.20
N ILE A 192 15.60 0.13 1.28
CA ILE A 192 14.41 -0.61 0.80
C ILE A 192 14.56 -0.97 -0.68
N LEU A 193 14.93 0.00 -1.54
CA LEU A 193 15.13 -0.23 -2.98
C LEU A 193 16.23 -1.25 -3.26
N THR A 194 17.31 -1.21 -2.47
CA THR A 194 18.44 -2.14 -2.60
C THR A 194 18.05 -3.57 -2.22
N LEU A 195 17.33 -3.75 -1.12
CA LEU A 195 16.86 -5.06 -0.69
C LEU A 195 15.81 -5.62 -1.65
N TRP A 196 14.90 -4.76 -2.12
CA TRP A 196 13.91 -5.11 -3.13
C TRP A 196 14.55 -5.52 -4.46
N SER A 197 15.59 -4.79 -4.92
CA SER A 197 16.25 -5.12 -6.18
C SER A 197 16.99 -6.46 -6.10
N ALA A 198 17.59 -6.78 -4.95
CA ALA A 198 18.20 -8.07 -4.69
C ALA A 198 17.17 -9.21 -4.75
N GLU A 199 15.99 -9.02 -4.15
CA GLU A 199 14.88 -9.99 -4.23
C GLU A 199 14.36 -10.15 -5.67
N LYS A 200 14.23 -9.04 -6.43
CA LYS A 200 13.79 -9.08 -7.83
C LYS A 200 14.78 -9.77 -8.75
N LYS A 201 16.08 -9.62 -8.50
CA LYS A 201 17.12 -10.35 -9.22
C LYS A 201 16.99 -11.86 -9.05
N GLN A 202 16.67 -12.32 -7.84
CA GLN A 202 16.49 -13.74 -7.55
C GLN A 202 15.18 -14.30 -8.12
N SER A 203 14.08 -13.55 -8.02
CA SER A 203 12.74 -14.04 -8.34
C SER A 203 12.30 -13.82 -9.79
N HIS A 204 12.67 -12.68 -10.40
CA HIS A 204 12.19 -12.25 -11.72
C HIS A 204 13.33 -12.03 -12.72
N GLN A 205 14.58 -12.35 -12.35
CA GLN A 205 15.79 -12.13 -13.17
C GLN A 205 16.00 -10.68 -13.62
N LEU A 206 15.38 -9.71 -12.93
CA LEU A 206 15.58 -8.28 -13.18
C LEU A 206 16.78 -7.80 -12.38
N ASN A 207 17.81 -7.31 -13.06
CA ASN A 207 19.04 -6.84 -12.44
C ASN A 207 19.12 -5.31 -12.54
N PHE A 208 18.95 -4.62 -11.42
CA PHE A 208 19.06 -3.17 -11.31
C PHE A 208 20.47 -2.81 -10.85
N SER A 209 21.15 -1.90 -11.56
CA SER A 209 22.45 -1.41 -11.12
C SER A 209 22.30 -0.34 -10.02
N PRO A 210 23.34 -0.10 -9.18
CA PRO A 210 23.25 0.86 -8.08
C PRO A 210 22.83 2.28 -8.52
N ASP A 211 23.37 2.76 -9.64
CA ASP A 211 23.00 4.05 -10.25
C ASP A 211 21.51 4.11 -10.63
N SER A 212 20.90 2.99 -11.03
CA SER A 212 19.46 2.98 -11.32
C SER A 212 18.59 3.22 -10.09
N LEU A 213 19.02 2.72 -8.92
CA LEU A 213 18.30 2.91 -7.67
C LEU A 213 18.43 4.36 -7.18
N GLU A 214 19.64 4.91 -7.26
CA GLU A 214 19.93 6.31 -6.93
C GLU A 214 19.14 7.26 -7.82
N GLU A 215 19.15 7.04 -9.15
CA GLU A 215 18.39 7.87 -10.10
C GLU A 215 16.88 7.78 -9.87
N ALA A 216 16.33 6.57 -9.66
CA ALA A 216 14.91 6.42 -9.37
C ALA A 216 14.50 7.16 -8.08
N LEU A 217 15.33 7.08 -7.04
CA LEU A 217 15.09 7.79 -5.79
C LEU A 217 15.17 9.31 -6.00
N TYR A 218 16.22 9.79 -6.65
CA TYR A 218 16.42 11.22 -6.93
C TYR A 218 15.29 11.81 -7.76
N LEU A 219 14.94 11.20 -8.90
CA LEU A 219 13.90 11.69 -9.80
C LEU A 219 12.53 11.69 -9.13
N SER A 220 12.19 10.61 -8.43
CA SER A 220 10.91 10.51 -7.74
C SER A 220 10.81 11.50 -6.57
N HIS A 221 11.88 11.72 -5.82
CA HIS A 221 11.89 12.71 -4.74
C HIS A 221 11.78 14.14 -5.27
N ARG A 222 12.56 14.48 -6.31
CA ARG A 222 12.66 15.85 -6.84
C ARG A 222 11.44 16.27 -7.67
N PHE A 223 10.89 15.37 -8.48
CA PHE A 223 9.85 15.73 -9.46
C PHE A 223 8.47 15.18 -9.13
N LEU A 224 8.36 14.15 -8.28
CA LEU A 224 7.07 13.54 -7.88
C LEU A 224 6.73 13.87 -6.42
N ALA A 225 6.60 15.17 -6.13
CA ALA A 225 6.38 15.67 -4.76
C ALA A 225 5.01 15.32 -4.16
N ARG A 226 4.02 15.00 -5.01
CA ARG A 226 2.66 14.63 -4.56
C ARG A 226 2.58 13.17 -4.10
N ASP A 227 3.50 12.33 -4.56
CA ASP A 227 3.55 10.92 -4.22
C ASP A 227 4.56 10.66 -3.09
N ARG A 228 4.42 9.50 -2.44
CA ARG A 228 5.24 9.12 -1.30
C ARG A 228 6.21 7.98 -1.63
N LEU A 229 7.39 8.04 -1.03
CA LEU A 229 8.32 6.92 -0.92
C LEU A 229 7.74 5.82 -0.01
N PRO A 230 8.08 4.55 -0.24
CA PRO A 230 8.97 4.06 -1.29
C PRO A 230 8.26 3.83 -2.65
N ARG A 231 6.92 3.89 -2.70
CA ARG A 231 6.13 3.50 -3.87
C ARG A 231 6.54 4.23 -5.14
N LYS A 232 6.66 5.56 -5.11
CA LYS A 232 6.99 6.35 -6.32
C LYS A 232 8.32 5.95 -6.97
N ALA A 233 9.32 5.58 -6.18
CA ALA A 233 10.61 5.13 -6.69
C ALA A 233 10.52 3.68 -7.23
N LEU A 234 9.82 2.80 -6.52
CA LEU A 234 9.57 1.42 -6.97
C LEU A 234 8.78 1.38 -8.28
N ASP A 235 7.79 2.25 -8.45
CA ASP A 235 6.98 2.35 -9.67
C ASP A 235 7.87 2.76 -10.86
N LEU A 236 8.79 3.72 -10.69
CA LEU A 236 9.76 4.09 -11.72
C LEU A 236 10.69 2.93 -12.11
N LEU A 237 11.24 2.22 -11.12
CA LEU A 237 12.10 1.05 -11.38
C LEU A 237 11.34 -0.06 -12.09
N THR A 238 10.10 -0.34 -11.64
CA THR A 238 9.26 -1.38 -12.24
C THR A 238 8.91 -1.05 -13.69
N HIS A 239 8.57 0.21 -13.99
CA HIS A 239 8.35 0.66 -15.36
C HIS A 239 9.61 0.63 -16.22
N ALA A 240 10.79 0.86 -15.62
CA ALA A 240 12.05 0.72 -16.33
C ALA A 240 12.36 -0.75 -16.66
N GLY A 241 12.07 -1.66 -15.73
CA GLY A 241 12.28 -3.09 -15.89
C GLY A 241 11.30 -3.80 -16.82
N SER A 242 10.04 -3.37 -16.89
CA SER A 242 9.04 -3.98 -17.78
C SER A 242 9.35 -3.87 -19.27
N LEU A 243 10.29 -2.99 -19.63
CA LEU A 243 10.70 -2.72 -21.00
C LEU A 243 12.16 -3.10 -21.26
N ALA A 244 12.80 -3.80 -20.31
CA ALA A 244 14.09 -4.42 -20.52
C ALA A 244 13.91 -5.75 -21.25
N GLU A 245 14.76 -6.03 -22.25
CA GLU A 245 14.88 -7.38 -22.80
C GLU A 245 15.51 -8.31 -21.74
N ASP A 246 15.08 -9.57 -21.71
CA ASP A 246 15.50 -10.56 -20.72
C ASP A 246 17.03 -10.57 -20.53
N GLY A 247 17.47 -10.50 -19.27
CA GLY A 247 18.88 -10.59 -18.88
C GLY A 247 19.70 -9.30 -18.95
N ARG A 248 19.12 -8.15 -19.39
CA ARG A 248 19.85 -6.87 -19.37
C ARG A 248 19.83 -6.20 -18.01
N ILE A 249 20.96 -5.54 -17.69
CA ILE A 249 21.09 -4.68 -16.52
C ILE A 249 20.33 -3.38 -16.77
N ILE A 250 19.44 -3.03 -15.85
CA ILE A 250 18.68 -1.78 -15.89
C ILE A 250 19.55 -0.70 -15.25
N THR A 251 19.97 0.27 -16.05
CA THR A 251 20.87 1.37 -15.65
C THR A 251 20.13 2.66 -15.34
N GLY A 252 20.80 3.61 -14.67
CA GLY A 252 20.27 4.94 -14.39
C GLY A 252 19.82 5.69 -15.65
N ALA A 253 20.59 5.58 -16.74
CA ALA A 253 20.22 6.14 -18.04
C ALA A 253 18.86 5.61 -18.54
N LYS A 254 18.53 4.33 -18.27
CA LYS A 254 17.24 3.76 -18.65
C LYS A 254 16.11 4.30 -17.78
N VAL A 255 16.36 4.49 -16.49
CA VAL A 255 15.40 5.12 -15.56
C VAL A 255 15.11 6.55 -16.00
N ILE A 256 16.13 7.36 -16.30
CA ILE A 256 15.99 8.74 -16.80
C ILE A 256 15.18 8.77 -18.10
N GLU A 257 15.53 7.91 -19.07
CA GLU A 257 14.79 7.82 -20.33
C GLU A 257 13.30 7.54 -20.10
N ARG A 258 12.99 6.62 -19.19
CA ARG A 258 11.61 6.22 -18.91
C ARG A 258 10.85 7.31 -18.17
N PHE A 259 11.48 7.95 -17.20
CA PHE A 259 10.92 9.10 -16.50
C PHE A 259 10.55 10.21 -17.49
N CYS A 260 11.47 10.58 -18.37
CA CYS A 260 11.27 11.63 -19.38
C CYS A 260 10.10 11.29 -20.32
N ASN A 261 10.05 10.05 -20.81
CA ASN A 261 8.99 9.61 -21.72
C ASN A 261 7.62 9.56 -21.03
N HIS A 262 7.55 9.08 -19.79
CA HIS A 262 6.30 8.94 -19.06
C HIS A 262 5.73 10.31 -18.63
N HIS A 263 6.58 11.19 -18.10
CA HIS A 263 6.17 12.51 -17.59
C HIS A 263 6.30 13.64 -18.62
N ARG A 264 6.74 13.34 -19.84
CA ARG A 264 6.98 14.30 -20.94
C ARG A 264 7.94 15.42 -20.54
N VAL A 265 8.94 15.10 -19.74
CA VAL A 265 9.98 16.06 -19.35
C VAL A 265 11.17 15.92 -20.31
N PRO A 266 11.67 17.01 -20.92
CA PRO A 266 12.86 16.95 -21.77
C PRO A 266 14.08 16.45 -21.00
N LYS A 267 14.83 15.51 -21.59
CA LYS A 267 16.06 14.96 -20.99
C LYS A 267 17.06 16.04 -20.58
N LEU A 268 17.17 17.12 -21.34
CA LEU A 268 18.06 18.26 -21.06
C LEU A 268 17.84 18.90 -19.68
N LEU A 269 16.63 18.81 -19.11
CA LEU A 269 16.32 19.39 -17.81
C LEU A 269 16.69 18.49 -16.63
N ILE A 270 17.02 17.23 -16.89
CA ILE A 270 17.10 16.18 -15.88
C ILE A 270 18.46 15.46 -15.93
N ASP A 271 18.93 15.13 -17.13
CA ASP A 271 20.11 14.30 -17.34
C ASP A 271 21.39 15.17 -17.18
N PRO A 272 22.17 14.96 -16.11
CA PRO A 272 23.38 15.75 -15.87
C PRO A 272 24.48 15.48 -16.91
N ALA A 273 24.39 14.39 -17.68
CA ALA A 273 25.33 14.09 -18.75
C ALA A 273 25.09 14.92 -20.01
N ILE A 274 23.97 15.65 -20.11
CA ILE A 274 23.67 16.52 -21.24
C ILE A 274 24.05 17.96 -20.87
N PRO A 275 25.13 18.53 -21.44
CA PRO A 275 25.49 19.91 -21.18
C PRO A 275 24.40 20.85 -21.69
N LEU A 276 24.03 21.82 -20.84
CA LEU A 276 23.18 22.94 -21.24
C LEU A 276 23.98 23.86 -22.17
N GLU A 277 23.90 23.61 -23.48
CA GLU A 277 24.42 24.53 -24.49
C GLU A 277 23.52 25.78 -24.56
N LEU A 278 23.86 26.78 -23.75
CA LEU A 278 23.12 28.04 -23.63
C LEU A 278 22.83 28.69 -24.99
N GLN A 279 23.79 28.68 -25.92
CA GLN A 279 23.62 29.26 -27.25
C GLN A 279 22.57 28.52 -28.10
N LYS A 280 22.52 27.18 -28.05
CA LYS A 280 21.48 26.42 -28.74
C LYS A 280 20.11 26.65 -28.11
N LEU A 281 20.06 26.70 -26.79
CA LEU A 281 18.83 26.95 -26.05
C LEU A 281 18.28 28.36 -26.34
N GLU A 282 19.14 29.39 -26.32
CA GLU A 282 18.80 30.76 -26.69
C GLU A 282 18.30 30.85 -28.13
N ASN A 283 18.97 30.19 -29.07
CA ASN A 283 18.53 30.16 -30.47
C ASN A 283 17.16 29.47 -30.62
N GLN A 284 16.91 28.42 -29.86
CA GLN A 284 15.62 27.73 -29.85
C GLN A 284 14.52 28.62 -29.26
N PHE A 285 14.75 29.29 -28.13
CA PHE A 285 13.81 30.27 -27.57
C PHE A 285 13.55 31.44 -28.52
N ARG A 286 14.57 31.98 -29.18
CA ARG A 286 14.43 33.06 -30.19
C ARG A 286 13.67 32.60 -31.43
N SER A 287 13.75 31.32 -31.78
CA SER A 287 13.00 30.73 -32.90
C SER A 287 11.53 30.47 -32.58
N PHE A 288 11.19 30.26 -31.30
CA PHE A 288 9.81 30.27 -30.81
C PHE A 288 9.33 31.72 -30.68
N ARG A 289 8.96 32.35 -31.80
CA ARG A 289 8.19 33.60 -31.75
C ARG A 289 6.84 33.30 -31.11
N CYS A 290 6.66 33.75 -29.86
CA CYS A 290 5.35 33.81 -29.23
C CYS A 290 4.51 34.83 -30.01
N PRO A 291 3.36 34.46 -30.60
CA PRO A 291 2.55 35.39 -31.39
C PRO A 291 1.95 36.55 -30.58
N LEU A 292 2.11 36.54 -29.25
CA LEU A 292 1.63 37.59 -28.34
C LEU A 292 2.64 38.74 -28.12
N PHE A 293 3.85 38.63 -28.67
CA PHE A 293 4.87 39.68 -28.60
C PHE A 293 5.49 39.94 -29.98
N ALA A 294 4.66 40.12 -31.00
CA ALA A 294 5.11 40.89 -32.15
C ALA A 294 5.23 42.35 -31.70
N PRO A 295 6.35 43.05 -31.96
CA PRO A 295 6.37 44.50 -31.81
C PRO A 295 5.30 45.06 -32.74
N ASP A 296 4.40 45.88 -32.19
CA ASP A 296 3.51 46.71 -33.00
C ASP A 296 4.42 47.65 -33.83
N ASP A 297 4.41 47.47 -35.15
CA ASP A 297 5.07 48.37 -36.11
C ASP A 297 4.47 49.78 -36.09
#